data_AF-A0AAV4HIB1-F1
#
_entry.id   AF-A0AAV4HIB1-F1
#
_cell.length_a   1.000
_cell.length_b   1.000
_cell.length_c   1.000
_cell.angle_alpha   90.00
_cell.angle_beta   90.00
_cell.angle_gamma   90.00
#
_symmetry.space_group_name_H-M   'P 1'
#
loop_
_entity.id
_entity.type
_entity.pdbx_description
1 polymer ?
#
loop_
_entity_poly.entity_id
_entity_poly.type
_entity_poly.pdbx_seq_one_letter_code
_entity_poly.pdbx_strand_id
1 'polypeptide(L)'
;MSMSTTTPIKAFRFLRLPSSRTLQQKDQLTHHNCIPHVNSMATLKMLSLFVALAVMIQGLHGYTAYTSLFPNANNVKGVSCVGHTNQDDPSTLNAFGYDFASAGRKWTQALCLVDSDGDGRSNGQELGDPDCSWRVGDESPEAGCISDPGEN
;
A
#
# COMPACT_ATOMS: atom_id res chain seq x y z
N MET A 1 0.16 -76.89 14.91
CA MET A 1 1.59 -76.66 14.63
C MET A 1 1.80 -75.15 14.70
N SER A 2 2.31 -74.60 15.81
CA SER A 2 3.75 -74.30 16.04
C SER A 2 4.32 -73.44 14.90
N MET A 3 4.93 -72.27 15.05
CA MET A 3 5.69 -71.61 16.14
C MET A 3 5.63 -70.08 15.88
N SER A 4 5.41 -69.21 16.88
CA SER A 4 6.43 -68.45 17.62
C SER A 4 7.65 -67.99 16.81
N THR A 5 7.78 -66.69 16.55
CA THR A 5 9.07 -65.98 16.48
C THR A 5 8.93 -64.55 17.04
N THR A 6 10.03 -64.08 17.59
CA THR A 6 10.12 -63.15 18.72
C THR A 6 11.01 -61.95 18.36
N THR A 7 10.80 -60.81 19.04
CA THR A 7 11.76 -59.73 19.39
C THR A 7 12.30 -58.75 18.31
N PRO A 8 12.86 -57.57 18.69
CA PRO A 8 12.59 -56.70 19.84
C PRO A 8 12.47 -55.17 19.54
N ILE A 9 12.02 -54.48 20.58
CA ILE A 9 11.92 -53.04 20.86
C ILE A 9 13.28 -52.32 20.76
N LYS A 10 13.31 -51.08 20.24
CA LYS A 10 14.41 -50.13 20.45
C LYS A 10 13.92 -48.94 21.27
N ALA A 11 14.28 -48.96 22.55
CA ALA A 11 13.99 -47.92 23.53
C ALA A 11 14.86 -46.67 23.28
N PHE A 12 14.24 -45.49 23.34
CA PHE A 12 14.94 -44.21 23.33
C PHE A 12 15.66 -43.98 24.66
N ARG A 13 16.96 -43.72 24.56
CA ARG A 13 17.89 -43.49 25.68
C ARG A 13 17.75 -42.04 26.16
N PHE A 14 17.10 -41.85 27.32
CA PHE A 14 17.16 -40.59 28.07
C PHE A 14 18.57 -40.42 28.66
N LEU A 15 19.27 -39.37 28.23
CA LEU A 15 20.53 -38.96 28.85
C LEU A 15 20.22 -38.17 30.13
N ARG A 16 20.77 -38.64 31.25
CA ARG A 16 20.75 -38.01 32.57
C ARG A 16 22.14 -37.43 32.85
N LEU A 17 22.22 -36.16 33.22
CA LEU A 17 23.40 -35.50 33.81
C LEU A 17 22.91 -34.35 34.72
N PRO A 18 23.69 -33.89 35.72
CA PRO A 18 23.70 -34.48 37.06
C PRO A 18 23.25 -33.51 38.16
N SER A 19 22.96 -34.09 39.32
CA SER A 19 22.71 -33.42 40.60
C SER A 19 24.01 -32.89 41.22
N SER A 20 24.06 -31.61 41.57
CA SER A 20 25.11 -31.03 42.42
C SER A 20 24.51 -30.53 43.73
N ARG A 21 24.97 -31.11 44.84
CA ARG A 21 24.64 -30.71 46.22
C ARG A 21 25.64 -29.66 46.73
N THR A 22 25.08 -28.70 47.48
CA THR A 22 25.61 -27.96 48.65
C THR A 22 26.82 -27.06 48.46
N LEU A 23 26.68 -25.76 48.80
CA LEU A 23 27.36 -25.10 49.93
C LEU A 23 26.72 -23.71 50.23
N GLN A 24 26.25 -23.58 51.47
CA GLN A 24 26.14 -22.40 52.35
C GLN A 24 25.76 -20.99 51.85
N GLN A 25 24.63 -20.57 52.42
CA GLN A 25 24.25 -19.22 52.85
C GLN A 25 25.35 -18.45 53.60
N LYS A 26 25.70 -17.26 53.11
CA LYS A 26 26.04 -16.03 53.84
C LYS A 26 26.46 -14.97 52.81
N ASP A 27 25.62 -13.96 52.62
CA ASP A 27 26.04 -12.55 52.61
C ASP A 27 24.78 -11.68 52.55
N GLN A 28 24.39 -11.19 53.72
CA GLN A 28 23.55 -10.01 53.84
C GLN A 28 24.41 -8.80 53.46
N LEU A 29 24.14 -8.20 52.30
CA LEU A 29 24.47 -6.80 52.08
C LEU A 29 23.26 -6.12 51.42
N THR A 30 22.66 -5.24 52.20
CA THR A 30 21.50 -4.41 51.88
C THR A 30 21.68 -3.65 50.57
N HIS A 31 20.81 -3.88 49.58
CA HIS A 31 20.61 -2.92 48.50
C HIS A 31 19.17 -2.41 48.58
N HIS A 32 19.03 -1.18 49.07
CA HIS A 32 17.80 -0.42 48.95
C HIS A 32 17.38 -0.38 47.48
N ASN A 33 16.12 -0.75 47.21
CA ASN A 33 15.48 -0.54 45.91
C ASN A 33 15.38 0.97 45.67
N CYS A 34 16.36 1.55 44.98
CA CYS A 34 16.16 2.81 44.29
C CYS A 34 15.29 2.53 43.07
N ILE A 35 13.99 2.80 43.17
CA ILE A 35 13.12 2.94 42.00
C ILE A 35 13.75 4.08 41.17
N PRO A 36 14.20 3.84 39.91
CA PRO A 36 14.62 4.95 39.07
C PRO A 36 13.37 5.78 38.79
N HIS A 37 13.26 6.92 39.46
CA HIS A 37 12.34 7.98 39.07
C HIS A 37 12.85 8.49 37.72
N VAL A 38 12.38 7.89 36.63
CA VAL A 38 12.54 8.49 35.30
C VAL A 38 11.91 9.88 35.39
N ASN A 39 12.73 10.91 35.20
CA ASN A 39 12.31 12.29 35.37
C ASN A 39 11.02 12.52 34.55
N SER A 40 9.91 12.87 35.22
CA SER A 40 8.58 13.13 34.62
C SER A 40 8.60 14.12 33.44
N MET A 41 9.65 14.95 33.36
CA MET A 41 9.91 15.86 32.25
C MET A 41 10.34 15.16 30.94
N ALA A 42 10.86 13.94 31.02
CA ALA A 42 11.26 13.14 29.85
C ALA A 42 10.06 12.43 29.21
N THR A 43 9.09 11.95 30.00
CA THR A 43 7.91 11.25 29.48
C THR A 43 6.94 12.18 28.73
N LEU A 44 6.74 13.40 29.22
CA LEU A 44 5.93 14.43 28.55
C LEU A 44 6.56 14.90 27.23
N LYS A 45 7.89 15.06 27.18
CA LYS A 45 8.61 15.43 25.95
C LYS A 45 8.55 14.33 24.88
N MET A 46 8.64 13.06 25.29
CA MET A 46 8.52 11.94 24.36
C MET A 46 7.10 11.82 23.81
N LEU A 47 6.06 12.00 24.64
CA LEU A 47 4.66 11.97 24.21
C LEU A 47 4.34 13.09 23.20
N SER A 48 4.84 14.31 23.45
CA SER A 48 4.70 15.45 22.53
C SER A 48 5.40 15.20 21.19
N LEU A 49 6.53 14.48 21.17
CA LEU A 49 7.23 14.11 19.93
C LEU A 49 6.41 13.10 19.10
N PHE A 50 5.77 12.12 19.75
CA PHE A 50 4.90 11.15 19.07
C PHE A 50 3.63 11.79 18.51
N VAL A 51 3.02 12.73 19.24
CA VAL A 51 1.85 13.48 18.75
C VAL A 51 2.23 14.37 17.56
N ALA A 52 3.37 15.07 17.63
CA ALA A 52 3.86 15.89 16.52
C ALA A 52 4.16 15.07 15.25
N LEU A 53 4.74 13.87 15.40
CA LEU A 53 5.01 12.97 14.29
C LEU A 53 3.72 12.41 13.66
N ALA A 54 2.71 12.12 14.47
CA ALA A 54 1.41 11.64 13.97
C ALA A 54 0.64 12.71 13.16
N VAL A 55 0.81 13.99 13.49
CA VAL A 55 0.15 15.09 12.75
C VAL A 55 0.75 15.29 11.35
N MET A 56 2.03 14.99 11.15
CA MET A 56 2.73 15.19 9.86
C MET A 56 2.38 14.13 8.79
N ILE A 57 1.72 13.02 9.15
CA ILE A 57 1.40 11.91 8.22
C ILE A 57 0.19 12.22 7.32
N GLN A 58 -0.54 13.32 7.56
CA GLN A 58 -1.82 13.60 6.88
C GLN A 58 -1.68 14.20 5.46
N GLY A 59 -0.46 14.43 4.95
CA GLY A 59 -0.23 15.20 3.72
C GLY A 59 -0.08 14.42 2.40
N LEU A 60 -0.18 13.08 2.38
CA LEU A 60 0.26 12.28 1.21
C LEU A 60 -0.87 11.82 0.26
N HIS A 61 -2.13 12.19 0.47
CA HIS A 61 -3.28 11.61 -0.24
C HIS A 61 -3.70 12.33 -1.55
N GLY A 62 -2.86 13.18 -2.15
CA GLY A 62 -3.31 14.17 -3.14
C GLY A 62 -3.46 13.69 -4.60
N TYR A 63 -2.56 12.85 -5.11
CA TYR A 63 -2.43 12.65 -6.58
C TYR A 63 -2.91 11.28 -7.09
N THR A 64 -2.86 10.22 -6.27
CA THR A 64 -3.20 8.86 -6.71
C THR A 64 -4.70 8.59 -6.83
N ALA A 65 -5.56 9.50 -6.33
CA ALA A 65 -7.00 9.27 -6.35
C ALA A 65 -7.58 9.23 -7.78
N TYR A 66 -7.17 10.15 -8.65
CA TYR A 66 -7.78 10.31 -9.98
C TYR A 66 -7.39 9.23 -10.98
N THR A 67 -6.18 8.67 -10.86
CA THR A 67 -5.68 7.66 -11.80
C THR A 67 -6.36 6.29 -11.63
N SER A 68 -7.22 6.15 -10.61
CA SER A 68 -8.07 4.98 -10.41
C SER A 68 -9.52 5.18 -10.88
N LEU A 69 -9.86 6.36 -11.41
CA LEU A 69 -11.23 6.71 -11.77
C LEU A 69 -11.57 6.44 -13.24
N PHE A 70 -10.58 6.08 -14.06
CA PHE A 70 -10.71 5.72 -15.47
C PHE A 70 -9.60 4.74 -15.87
N PRO A 71 -9.77 3.94 -16.93
CA PRO A 71 -8.82 2.87 -17.29
C PRO A 71 -7.49 3.43 -17.78
N ASN A 72 -6.40 2.68 -17.59
CA ASN A 72 -5.07 2.96 -18.15
C ASN A 72 -4.50 4.37 -17.85
N ALA A 73 -5.00 5.08 -16.85
CA ALA A 73 -4.56 6.44 -16.51
C ALA A 73 -3.04 6.59 -16.26
N ASN A 74 -2.40 5.51 -15.79
CA ASN A 74 -0.95 5.46 -15.53
C ASN A 74 -0.18 4.68 -16.62
N ASN A 75 -0.85 4.28 -17.69
CA ASN A 75 -0.31 3.41 -18.74
C ASN A 75 -0.23 4.11 -20.11
N VAL A 76 -0.43 5.43 -20.14
CA VAL A 76 -0.21 6.27 -21.32
C VAL A 76 1.29 6.56 -21.46
N LYS A 77 1.89 6.17 -22.58
CA LYS A 77 3.34 6.26 -22.77
C LYS A 77 3.79 7.72 -22.89
N GLY A 78 4.73 8.14 -22.04
CA GLY A 78 5.30 9.49 -22.09
C GLY A 78 4.46 10.54 -21.35
N VAL A 79 3.31 10.15 -20.82
CA VAL A 79 2.39 11.02 -20.09
C VAL A 79 2.42 10.61 -18.62
N SER A 80 2.83 11.52 -17.76
CA SER A 80 2.88 11.30 -16.31
C SER A 80 1.54 11.58 -15.62
N CYS A 81 0.68 12.39 -16.25
CA CYS A 81 -0.58 12.83 -15.67
C CYS A 81 -1.63 13.10 -16.77
N VAL A 82 -2.44 12.08 -17.09
CA VAL A 82 -3.55 12.22 -18.04
C VAL A 82 -4.55 13.25 -17.51
N GLY A 83 -4.97 14.17 -18.39
CA GLY A 83 -5.90 15.25 -18.05
C GLY A 83 -5.24 16.60 -17.78
N HIS A 84 -3.91 16.69 -17.81
CA HIS A 84 -3.17 17.90 -17.49
C HIS A 84 -2.18 18.28 -18.59
N THR A 85 -2.05 19.57 -18.91
CA THR A 85 -1.03 20.06 -19.87
C THR A 85 0.34 20.26 -19.24
N ASN A 86 0.39 20.44 -17.91
CA ASN A 86 1.63 20.53 -17.15
C ASN A 86 1.51 19.66 -15.89
N GLN A 87 2.36 18.64 -15.80
CA GLN A 87 2.43 17.72 -14.67
C GLN A 87 2.74 18.40 -13.32
N ASP A 88 3.46 19.51 -13.34
CA ASP A 88 3.90 20.24 -12.14
C ASP A 88 2.84 21.24 -11.65
N ASP A 89 1.80 21.51 -12.47
CA ASP A 89 0.73 22.44 -12.15
C ASP A 89 -0.65 21.78 -12.30
N PRO A 90 -1.25 21.29 -11.19
CA PRO A 90 -2.56 20.64 -11.21
C PRO A 90 -3.70 21.57 -11.62
N SER A 91 -3.48 22.89 -11.73
CA SER A 91 -4.50 23.82 -12.22
C SER A 91 -4.62 23.83 -13.74
N THR A 92 -3.65 23.23 -14.44
CA THR A 92 -3.63 23.20 -15.91
C THR A 92 -4.26 21.92 -16.42
N LEU A 93 -5.45 22.02 -17.00
CA LEU A 93 -6.17 20.88 -17.61
C LEU A 93 -6.02 20.90 -19.12
N ASN A 94 -5.87 19.71 -19.72
CA ASN A 94 -6.03 19.52 -21.16
C ASN A 94 -7.52 19.31 -21.49
N ALA A 95 -7.86 19.08 -22.76
CA ALA A 95 -9.25 18.95 -23.19
C ALA A 95 -9.99 17.82 -22.43
N PHE A 96 -9.39 16.63 -22.36
CA PHE A 96 -9.89 15.51 -21.56
C PHE A 96 -10.09 15.89 -20.09
N GLY A 97 -9.14 16.60 -19.48
CA GLY A 97 -9.24 17.05 -18.09
C GLY A 97 -10.46 17.93 -17.81
N TYR A 98 -10.79 18.83 -18.74
CA TYR A 98 -12.01 19.65 -18.65
C TYR A 98 -13.28 18.82 -18.79
N ASP A 99 -13.32 17.85 -19.71
CA ASP A 99 -14.48 16.98 -19.90
C ASP A 99 -14.68 16.04 -18.72
N PHE A 100 -13.58 15.49 -18.17
CA PHE A 100 -13.60 14.69 -16.95
C PHE A 100 -14.09 15.50 -15.75
N ALA A 101 -13.64 16.75 -15.60
CA ALA A 101 -14.12 17.65 -14.55
C ALA A 101 -15.62 17.96 -14.72
N SER A 102 -16.06 18.23 -15.95
CA SER A 102 -17.46 18.48 -16.33
C SER A 102 -18.36 17.27 -16.08
N ALA A 103 -17.83 16.05 -16.26
CA ALA A 103 -18.49 14.79 -15.92
C ALA A 103 -18.55 14.51 -14.41
N GLY A 104 -18.12 15.45 -13.57
CA GLY A 104 -18.07 15.28 -12.11
C GLY A 104 -16.97 14.32 -11.66
N ARG A 105 -15.89 14.22 -12.44
CA ARG A 105 -14.72 13.37 -12.19
C ARG A 105 -15.09 11.88 -12.12
N LYS A 106 -15.92 11.45 -13.07
CA LYS A 106 -16.39 10.07 -13.20
C LYS A 106 -16.18 9.57 -14.62
N TRP A 107 -15.76 8.32 -14.75
CA TRP A 107 -15.80 7.61 -16.02
C TRP A 107 -17.26 7.28 -16.38
N THR A 108 -17.90 8.24 -17.04
CA THR A 108 -19.27 8.08 -17.55
C THR A 108 -19.24 7.58 -18.98
N GLN A 109 -20.33 6.96 -19.42
CA GLN A 109 -20.45 6.55 -20.83
C GLN A 109 -20.34 7.74 -21.79
N ALA A 110 -20.87 8.90 -21.42
CA ALA A 110 -20.74 10.12 -22.23
C ALA A 110 -19.27 10.56 -22.36
N LEU A 111 -18.52 10.55 -21.26
CA LEU A 111 -17.09 10.88 -21.29
C LEU A 111 -16.29 9.83 -22.07
N CYS A 112 -16.60 8.55 -21.96
CA CYS A 112 -15.89 7.52 -22.71
C CYS A 112 -16.08 7.63 -24.24
N LEU A 113 -17.26 8.09 -24.68
CA LEU A 113 -17.61 8.20 -26.09
C LEU A 113 -17.22 9.54 -26.74
N VAL A 114 -16.88 10.56 -25.95
CA VAL A 114 -16.40 11.83 -26.51
C VAL A 114 -14.95 11.70 -26.97
N ASP A 115 -14.64 12.39 -28.04
CA ASP A 115 -13.29 12.64 -28.56
C ASP A 115 -12.90 14.04 -28.08
N SER A 116 -12.10 14.13 -27.02
CA SER A 116 -11.92 15.41 -26.30
C SER A 116 -10.95 16.34 -27.03
N ASP A 117 -9.90 15.81 -27.64
CA ASP A 117 -8.87 16.59 -28.37
C ASP A 117 -9.11 16.66 -29.88
N GLY A 118 -10.09 15.91 -30.41
CA GLY A 118 -10.54 15.99 -31.79
C GLY A 118 -9.64 15.26 -32.78
N ASP A 119 -8.85 14.29 -32.32
CA ASP A 119 -7.95 13.49 -33.16
C ASP A 119 -8.70 12.41 -33.98
N GLY A 120 -9.99 12.21 -33.71
CA GLY A 120 -10.86 11.23 -34.34
C GLY A 120 -11.01 9.92 -33.56
N ARG A 121 -10.45 9.83 -32.35
CA ARG A 121 -10.61 8.69 -31.44
C ARG A 121 -11.39 9.12 -30.21
N SER A 122 -12.27 8.25 -29.72
CA SER A 122 -12.93 8.54 -28.44
C SER A 122 -12.00 8.26 -27.26
N ASN A 123 -12.20 8.95 -26.14
CA ASN A 123 -11.44 8.74 -24.91
C ASN A 123 -11.36 7.25 -24.52
N GLY A 124 -12.46 6.49 -24.73
CA GLY A 124 -12.51 5.05 -24.53
C GLY A 124 -11.59 4.27 -25.48
N GLN A 125 -11.54 4.61 -26.77
CA GLN A 125 -10.63 3.96 -27.72
C GLN A 125 -9.16 4.19 -27.36
N GLU A 126 -8.86 5.33 -26.76
CA GLU A 126 -7.50 5.74 -26.37
C GLU A 126 -7.07 5.20 -25.02
N LEU A 127 -7.98 5.13 -24.05
CA LEU A 127 -7.71 4.56 -22.73
C LEU A 127 -8.00 3.06 -22.64
N GLY A 128 -8.30 2.42 -23.78
CA GLY A 128 -8.44 0.96 -23.91
C GLY A 128 -9.82 0.39 -23.54
N ASP A 129 -10.84 1.24 -23.39
CA ASP A 129 -12.23 0.88 -23.17
C ASP A 129 -13.14 1.29 -24.34
N PRO A 130 -12.97 0.71 -25.55
CA PRO A 130 -13.72 1.13 -26.75
C PRO A 130 -15.23 0.86 -26.65
N ASP A 131 -15.64 -0.09 -25.80
CA ASP A 131 -17.05 -0.45 -25.58
C ASP A 131 -17.67 0.29 -24.37
N CYS A 132 -16.92 1.18 -23.71
CA CYS A 132 -17.36 1.92 -22.52
C CYS A 132 -17.90 1.02 -21.40
N SER A 133 -17.24 -0.12 -21.22
CA SER A 133 -17.61 -1.22 -20.34
C SER A 133 -16.86 -1.21 -19.01
N TRP A 134 -15.68 -0.57 -18.96
CA TRP A 134 -14.85 -0.50 -17.76
C TRP A 134 -15.57 0.26 -16.63
N ARG A 135 -15.42 -0.21 -15.40
CA ARG A 135 -15.93 0.42 -14.18
C ARG A 135 -14.82 0.57 -13.16
N VAL A 136 -15.00 1.53 -12.25
CA VAL A 136 -14.04 1.78 -11.16
C VAL A 136 -13.84 0.50 -10.35
N GLY A 137 -12.58 0.06 -10.27
CA GLY A 137 -12.18 -1.17 -9.59
C GLY A 137 -11.92 -2.36 -10.52
N ASP A 138 -12.33 -2.28 -11.79
CA ASP A 138 -11.99 -3.28 -12.79
C ASP A 138 -10.50 -3.21 -13.15
N GLU A 139 -9.92 -4.33 -13.55
CA GLU A 139 -8.58 -4.35 -14.13
C GLU A 139 -8.54 -3.49 -15.39
N SER A 140 -7.41 -2.80 -15.62
CA SER A 140 -7.26 -2.00 -16.82
C SER A 140 -7.22 -2.92 -18.05
N PRO A 141 -8.01 -2.64 -19.10
CA PRO A 141 -8.01 -3.46 -20.29
C PRO A 141 -6.63 -3.44 -20.94
N GLU A 142 -6.16 -4.62 -21.38
CA GLU A 142 -5.02 -4.71 -22.28
C GLU A 142 -5.44 -4.19 -23.66
N ALA A 143 -4.95 -3.01 -24.05
CA ALA A 143 -5.20 -2.44 -25.37
C ALA A 143 -3.87 -2.17 -26.08
N GLY A 144 -3.84 -2.50 -27.38
CA GLY A 144 -2.63 -2.35 -28.20
C GLY A 144 -2.31 -0.91 -28.61
N CYS A 145 -3.26 0.01 -28.47
CA CYS A 145 -3.12 1.40 -28.90
C CYS A 145 -3.64 2.35 -27.82
N ILE A 146 -2.89 2.46 -26.72
CA ILE A 146 -3.12 3.48 -25.69
C ILE A 146 -2.49 4.81 -26.11
N SER A 147 -3.26 5.90 -26.05
CA SER A 147 -2.85 7.29 -26.36
C SER A 147 -3.34 8.27 -25.27
N ASP A 148 -2.90 9.54 -25.33
CA ASP A 148 -3.38 10.60 -24.44
C ASP A 148 -4.67 11.20 -25.01
N PRO A 149 -5.81 11.13 -24.29
CA PRO A 149 -7.09 11.63 -24.79
C PRO A 149 -7.25 13.16 -24.81
N GLY A 150 -6.19 13.90 -24.47
CA GLY A 150 -6.21 15.35 -24.44
C GLY A 150 -5.03 16.01 -25.14
N GLU A 151 -4.30 15.31 -26.01
CA GLU A 151 -3.12 15.82 -26.73
C GLU A 151 -3.21 15.54 -28.24
N ASN A 152 -3.06 16.61 -29.04
CA ASN A 152 -3.01 16.56 -30.52
C ASN A 152 -1.70 17.19 -31.03
#